data_AF-A0A961W3F2-F1
#
_entry.id   AF-A0A961W3F2-F1
#
_cell.length_a   1.000
_cell.length_b   1.000
_cell.length_c   1.000
_cell.angle_alpha   90.00
_cell.angle_beta   90.00
_cell.angle_gamma   90.00
#
_symmetry.space_group_name_H-M   'P 1'
#
loop_
_entity.id
_entity.type
_entity.pdbx_description
1 polymer ?
#
loop_
_entity_poly.entity_id
_entity_poly.type
_entity_poly.pdbx_seq_one_letter_code
_entity_poly.pdbx_strand_id
1 'polypeptide(L)'
;MATDLEHVPKFRRAPNLKFVELVQTGGQPSYWLNEEGIAELERMARDGLDRVTAAKRLGMSLDGIRAIFKRQPEAAEAWAAGVAELGDEMGNRLIEASRAGNLSATIFFSKAWLGKREVGPTDPNAQGNASQVQIVFAPKMSDDDFAKLIEGTTIEVKQGRTER
;
A
#
# COMPACT_ATOMS: atom_id res chain seq x y z
N MET A 1 11.05 -4.66 50.54
CA MET A 1 9.92 -3.74 50.33
C MET A 1 9.12 -4.28 49.16
N ALA A 2 7.95 -4.85 49.44
CA ALA A 2 7.07 -5.42 48.42
C ALA A 2 6.34 -4.27 47.73
N THR A 3 6.62 -4.05 46.44
CA THR A 3 5.93 -3.05 45.64
C THR A 3 4.54 -3.57 45.27
N ASP A 4 3.52 -2.84 45.70
CA ASP A 4 2.10 -3.08 45.39
C ASP A 4 1.88 -3.23 43.87
N LEU A 5 1.49 -4.42 43.46
CA LEU A 5 1.14 -4.80 42.09
C LEU A 5 -0.37 -4.64 41.81
N GLU A 6 -1.12 -3.88 42.62
CA GLU A 6 -2.58 -3.95 42.63
C GLU A 6 -3.30 -3.36 41.40
N HIS A 7 -2.59 -2.71 40.47
CA HIS A 7 -3.23 -2.13 39.29
C HIS A 7 -2.44 -2.33 37.99
N VAL A 8 -2.26 -3.58 37.60
CA VAL A 8 -1.69 -3.93 36.30
C VAL A 8 -2.73 -3.72 35.19
N PRO A 9 -2.40 -3.05 34.06
CA PRO A 9 -3.30 -2.96 32.91
C PRO A 9 -3.75 -4.36 32.48
N LYS A 10 -5.08 -4.56 32.41
CA LYS A 10 -5.67 -5.86 32.05
C LYS A 10 -5.45 -6.16 30.57
N PHE A 11 -4.31 -6.72 30.22
CA PHE A 11 -4.12 -7.40 28.95
C PHE A 11 -4.79 -8.78 29.00
N ARG A 12 -5.39 -9.20 27.89
CA ARG A 12 -6.01 -10.53 27.77
C ARG A 12 -4.99 -11.68 27.89
N ARG A 13 -3.70 -11.37 27.79
CA ARG A 13 -2.54 -12.25 28.03
C ARG A 13 -1.53 -11.51 28.91
N ALA A 14 -0.80 -12.24 29.73
CA ALA A 14 0.33 -11.68 30.45
C ALA A 14 1.41 -11.24 29.44
N PRO A 15 1.96 -10.03 29.55
CA PRO A 15 3.02 -9.57 28.68
C PRO A 15 4.30 -10.39 28.89
N ASN A 16 5.10 -10.47 27.83
CA ASN A 16 6.35 -11.19 27.88
C ASN A 16 7.39 -10.34 28.62
N LEU A 17 7.58 -10.65 29.90
CA LEU A 17 8.45 -9.89 30.82
C LEU A 17 9.93 -9.88 30.41
N LYS A 18 10.34 -10.73 29.45
CA LYS A 18 11.67 -10.64 28.84
C LYS A 18 11.85 -9.33 28.07
N PHE A 19 10.81 -8.92 27.34
CA PHE A 19 10.86 -7.79 26.40
C PHE A 19 10.09 -6.56 26.89
N VAL A 20 9.27 -6.74 27.92
CA VAL A 20 8.30 -5.77 28.39
C VAL A 20 8.48 -5.57 29.89
N GLU A 21 8.65 -4.33 30.29
CA GLU A 21 8.74 -3.92 31.69
C GLU A 21 7.53 -3.08 32.11
N LEU A 22 7.18 -3.17 33.39
CA LEU A 22 6.11 -2.38 33.97
C LEU A 22 6.71 -1.13 34.62
N VAL A 23 6.38 0.04 34.09
CA VAL A 23 6.85 1.33 34.60
C VAL A 23 5.71 2.03 35.33
N GLN A 24 5.96 2.43 36.58
CA GLN A 24 5.03 3.25 37.36
C GLN A 24 5.38 4.74 37.21
N THR A 25 4.67 5.43 36.33
CA THR A 25 4.84 6.88 36.13
C THR A 25 3.75 7.62 36.88
N GLY A 26 3.87 7.75 38.21
CA GLY A 26 3.02 8.61 39.07
C GLY A 26 1.49 8.40 38.96
N GLY A 27 1.05 7.34 38.27
CA GLY A 27 -0.30 7.09 37.82
C GLY A 27 -0.47 5.62 37.45
N GLN A 28 -1.38 5.32 36.52
CA GLN A 28 -1.65 3.94 36.09
C GLN A 28 -0.38 3.26 35.57
N PRO A 29 0.04 2.12 36.15
CA PRO A 29 1.20 1.37 35.70
C PRO A 29 1.09 1.10 34.20
N SER A 30 2.16 1.33 33.45
CA SER A 30 2.13 1.20 31.99
C SER A 30 3.26 0.29 31.53
N TYR A 31 3.03 -0.44 30.44
CA TYR A 31 4.04 -1.32 29.87
C TYR A 31 4.90 -0.58 28.85
N TRP A 32 6.21 -0.83 28.97
CA TRP A 32 7.30 -0.25 28.20
C TRP A 32 8.12 -1.39 27.60
N LEU A 33 8.68 -1.20 26.40
CA LEU A 33 9.70 -2.11 25.90
C LEU A 33 11.04 -1.73 26.51
N ASN A 34 11.79 -2.75 26.94
CA ASN A 34 13.19 -2.61 27.26
C ASN A 34 14.04 -2.69 25.97
N GLU A 35 15.35 -2.50 26.09
CA GLU A 35 16.27 -2.54 24.95
C GLU A 35 16.18 -3.86 24.15
N GLU A 36 16.09 -5.01 24.83
CA GLU A 36 15.90 -6.31 24.18
C GLU A 36 14.57 -6.40 23.41
N GLY A 37 13.51 -5.80 23.95
CA GLY A 37 12.20 -5.75 23.32
C GLY A 37 12.18 -4.87 22.08
N ILE A 38 12.90 -3.75 22.10
CA ILE A 38 13.07 -2.89 20.93
C ILE A 38 13.89 -3.61 19.85
N ALA A 39 14.98 -4.27 20.23
CA ALA A 39 15.79 -5.05 19.29
C ALA A 39 15.01 -6.24 18.68
N GLU A 40 14.21 -6.95 19.49
CA GLU A 40 13.35 -8.03 18.99
C GLU A 40 12.25 -7.48 18.06
N LEU A 41 11.72 -6.29 18.35
CA LEU A 41 10.72 -5.62 17.51
C LEU A 41 11.28 -5.29 16.12
N GLU A 42 12.48 -4.71 16.06
CA GLU A 42 13.20 -4.46 14.80
C GLU A 42 13.47 -5.76 14.04
N ARG A 43 13.97 -6.80 14.73
CA ARG A 43 14.22 -8.12 14.15
C ARG A 43 12.96 -8.73 13.55
N MET A 44 11.83 -8.66 14.26
CA MET A 44 10.55 -9.16 13.75
C MET A 44 10.08 -8.38 12.52
N ALA A 45 10.29 -7.06 12.47
CA ALA A 45 9.97 -6.25 11.31
C ALA A 45 10.83 -6.64 10.09
N ARG A 46 12.13 -6.82 10.30
CA ARG A 46 13.10 -7.31 9.29
C ARG A 46 12.71 -8.67 8.72
N ASP A 47 12.25 -9.58 9.58
CA ASP A 47 11.76 -10.91 9.18
C ASP A 47 10.42 -10.88 8.41
N GLY A 48 9.78 -9.71 8.28
CA GLY A 48 8.49 -9.56 7.60
C GLY A 48 7.28 -10.01 8.41
N LEU A 49 7.40 -10.09 9.74
CA LEU A 49 6.23 -10.35 10.59
C LEU A 49 5.30 -9.14 10.58
N ASP A 50 4.00 -9.40 10.59
CA ASP A 50 3.01 -8.35 10.76
C ASP A 50 2.93 -7.90 12.24
N ARG A 51 2.39 -6.68 12.46
CA ARG A 51 2.28 -6.09 13.80
C ARG A 51 1.41 -6.87 14.78
N VAL A 52 0.42 -7.63 14.30
CA VAL A 52 -0.41 -8.49 15.16
C VAL A 52 0.40 -9.68 15.66
N THR A 53 1.22 -10.27 14.78
CA THR A 53 2.11 -11.36 15.16
C THR A 53 3.21 -10.88 16.11
N ALA A 54 3.80 -9.71 15.86
CA ALA A 54 4.75 -9.08 16.78
C ALA A 54 4.12 -8.80 18.16
N ALA A 55 2.91 -8.23 18.21
CA ALA A 55 2.20 -7.97 19.46
C ALA A 55 1.96 -9.26 20.25
N LYS A 56 1.54 -10.33 19.57
CA LYS A 56 1.35 -11.66 20.20
C LYS A 56 2.64 -12.20 20.82
N ARG A 57 3.79 -12.03 20.16
CA ARG A 57 5.11 -12.47 20.67
C ARG A 57 5.57 -11.67 21.89
N LEU A 58 5.26 -10.38 21.93
CA LEU A 58 5.50 -9.52 23.08
C LEU A 58 4.46 -9.71 24.20
N GLY A 59 3.46 -10.57 23.99
CA GLY A 59 2.41 -10.85 24.98
C GLY A 59 1.39 -9.73 25.15
N MET A 60 1.21 -8.86 24.15
CA MET A 60 0.29 -7.73 24.20
C MET A 60 -0.70 -7.71 23.03
N SER A 61 -1.68 -6.81 23.07
CA SER A 61 -2.60 -6.58 21.97
C SER A 61 -1.99 -5.64 20.91
N LEU A 62 -2.59 -5.62 19.71
CA LEU A 62 -2.21 -4.67 18.67
C LEU A 62 -2.32 -3.21 19.14
N ASP A 63 -3.38 -2.91 19.91
CA ASP A 63 -3.56 -1.57 20.49
C ASP A 63 -2.52 -1.26 21.56
N GLY A 64 -2.02 -2.28 22.27
CA GLY A 64 -0.87 -2.18 23.16
C GLY A 64 0.39 -1.72 22.43
N ILE A 65 0.75 -2.40 21.33
CA ILE A 65 1.88 -1.99 20.47
C ILE A 65 1.70 -0.56 19.94
N ARG A 66 0.49 -0.20 19.46
CA ARG A 66 0.22 1.15 18.96
C ARG A 66 0.38 2.21 20.04
N ALA A 67 -0.04 1.90 21.26
CA ALA A 67 0.11 2.79 22.40
C ALA A 67 1.58 2.91 22.81
N ILE A 68 2.37 1.84 22.73
CA ILE A 68 3.82 1.88 22.95
C ILE A 68 4.48 2.79 21.92
N PHE A 69 4.20 2.66 20.62
CA PHE A 69 4.83 3.49 19.59
C PHE A 69 4.57 4.99 19.77
N LYS A 70 3.45 5.36 20.40
CA LYS A 70 3.15 6.77 20.74
C LYS A 70 3.94 7.26 21.95
N ARG A 71 4.28 6.38 22.89
CA ARG A 71 4.99 6.70 24.14
C ARG A 71 6.51 6.58 24.02
N GLN A 72 6.96 5.63 23.20
CA GLN A 72 8.35 5.27 22.93
C GLN A 72 8.64 5.42 21.42
N PRO A 73 8.97 6.63 20.95
CA PRO A 73 9.33 6.87 19.55
C PRO A 73 10.46 5.94 19.06
N GLU A 74 11.41 5.59 19.91
CA GLU A 74 12.51 4.67 19.63
C GLU A 74 12.02 3.27 19.20
N ALA A 75 10.90 2.78 19.76
CA ALA A 75 10.30 1.52 19.33
C ALA A 75 9.64 1.64 17.94
N ALA A 76 9.07 2.80 17.63
CA ALA A 76 8.50 3.06 16.31
C ALA A 76 9.58 3.19 15.24
N GLU A 77 10.70 3.84 15.57
CA GLU A 77 11.89 3.96 14.73
C GLU A 77 12.53 2.59 14.48
N ALA A 78 12.71 1.76 15.51
CA ALA A 78 13.21 0.40 15.39
C ALA A 78 12.32 -0.46 14.47
N TRP A 79 11.00 -0.37 14.62
CA TRP A 79 10.07 -1.02 13.69
C TRP A 79 10.24 -0.53 12.25
N ALA A 80 10.36 0.79 12.06
CA ALA A 80 10.53 1.39 10.74
C ALA A 80 11.86 0.98 10.09
N ALA A 81 12.95 0.91 10.86
CA ALA A 81 14.26 0.46 10.43
C ALA A 81 14.21 -0.99 9.91
N GLY A 82 13.62 -1.90 10.68
CA GLY A 82 13.46 -3.30 10.25
C GLY A 82 12.61 -3.44 8.97
N VAL A 83 11.53 -2.65 8.83
CA VAL A 83 10.73 -2.61 7.59
C VAL A 83 11.55 -2.08 6.40
N ALA A 84 12.38 -1.06 6.62
CA ALA A 84 13.24 -0.51 5.57
C ALA A 84 14.24 -1.56 5.07
N GLU A 85 14.90 -2.28 5.98
CA GLU A 85 15.83 -3.36 5.62
C GLU A 85 15.16 -4.48 4.84
N LEU A 86 13.95 -4.90 5.25
CA LEU A 86 13.15 -5.86 4.49
C LEU A 86 12.82 -5.32 3.09
N GLY A 87 12.48 -4.04 3.00
CA GLY A 87 12.22 -3.35 1.73
C GLY A 87 13.42 -3.39 0.78
N ASP A 88 14.62 -3.12 1.32
CA ASP A 88 15.87 -3.18 0.57
C ASP A 88 16.18 -4.62 0.12
N GLU A 89 16.00 -5.61 1.00
CA GLU A 89 16.17 -7.02 0.64
C GLU A 89 15.23 -7.44 -0.50
N MET A 90 13.94 -7.09 -0.41
CA MET A 90 12.95 -7.40 -1.44
C MET A 90 13.25 -6.67 -2.76
N GLY A 91 13.67 -5.41 -2.68
CA GLY A 91 14.11 -4.63 -3.84
C GLY A 91 15.29 -5.28 -4.55
N ASN A 92 16.30 -5.73 -3.79
CA ASN A 92 17.47 -6.43 -4.32
C ASN A 92 17.09 -7.75 -5.02
N ARG A 93 16.21 -8.55 -4.41
CA ARG A 93 15.70 -9.78 -5.04
C ARG A 93 14.95 -9.51 -6.33
N LEU A 94 14.14 -8.45 -6.37
CA LEU A 94 13.39 -8.07 -7.57
C LEU A 94 14.31 -7.59 -8.70
N ILE A 95 15.33 -6.78 -8.42
CA ILE A 95 16.26 -6.31 -9.45
C ILE A 95 17.13 -7.45 -9.99
N GLU A 96 17.56 -8.38 -9.13
CA GLU A 96 18.29 -9.60 -9.54
C GLU A 96 17.44 -10.46 -10.48
N ALA A 97 16.19 -10.76 -10.10
CA ALA A 97 15.27 -11.53 -10.92
C ALA A 97 14.95 -10.81 -12.26
N SER A 98 14.78 -9.49 -12.23
CA SER A 98 14.58 -8.68 -13.44
C SER A 98 15.78 -8.78 -14.40
N ARG A 99 17.01 -8.67 -13.87
CA ARG A 99 18.24 -8.82 -14.67
C ARG A 99 18.42 -10.21 -15.25
N ALA A 100 17.91 -11.24 -14.57
CA ALA A 100 17.87 -12.61 -15.07
C ALA A 100 16.79 -12.85 -16.16
N GLY A 101 16.03 -11.82 -16.56
CA GLY A 101 15.01 -11.89 -17.60
C GLY A 101 13.61 -12.22 -17.11
N ASN A 102 13.35 -12.20 -15.80
CA ASN A 102 11.98 -12.37 -15.28
C ASN A 102 11.16 -11.10 -15.54
N LEU A 103 10.36 -11.12 -16.60
CA LEU A 103 9.50 -10.00 -17.00
C LEU A 103 8.53 -9.57 -15.90
N SER A 104 7.99 -10.50 -15.12
CA SER A 104 7.10 -10.16 -14.00
C SER A 104 7.85 -9.36 -12.93
N ALA A 105 9.07 -9.75 -12.58
CA ALA A 105 9.92 -8.99 -11.66
C ALA A 105 10.26 -7.60 -12.22
N THR A 106 10.56 -7.48 -13.51
CA THR A 106 10.76 -6.19 -14.18
C THR A 106 9.54 -5.29 -14.08
N ILE A 107 8.35 -5.82 -14.31
CA ILE A 107 7.08 -5.08 -14.21
C ILE A 107 6.85 -4.61 -12.77
N PHE A 108 6.96 -5.51 -11.78
CA PHE A 108 6.72 -5.15 -10.37
C PHE A 108 7.75 -4.16 -9.84
N PHE A 109 9.04 -4.35 -10.15
CA PHE A 109 10.09 -3.41 -9.76
C PHE A 109 9.86 -2.03 -10.37
N SER A 110 9.50 -1.96 -11.66
CA SER A 110 9.20 -0.70 -12.35
C SER A 110 8.02 0.04 -11.71
N LYS A 111 7.01 -0.68 -11.24
CA LYS A 111 5.85 -0.08 -10.57
C LYS A 111 6.16 0.39 -9.17
N ALA A 112 6.72 -0.49 -8.34
CA ALA A 112 6.88 -0.23 -6.91
C ALA A 112 8.06 0.69 -6.60
N TRP A 113 9.15 0.67 -7.39
CA TRP A 113 10.33 1.51 -7.17
C TRP A 113 10.46 2.68 -8.16
N LEU A 114 10.12 2.49 -9.43
CA LEU A 114 10.26 3.56 -10.45
C LEU A 114 8.96 4.36 -10.68
N GLY A 115 7.90 4.08 -9.91
CA GLY A 115 6.63 4.80 -9.95
C GLY A 115 5.87 4.66 -11.27
N LYS A 116 6.18 3.65 -12.10
CA LYS A 116 5.45 3.42 -13.35
C LYS A 116 4.04 2.94 -13.04
N ARG A 117 3.05 3.46 -13.77
CA ARG A 117 1.64 3.03 -13.70
C ARG A 117 1.23 2.50 -15.05
N GLU A 118 0.29 1.55 -15.05
CA GLU A 118 -0.40 1.20 -16.29
C GLU A 118 -1.25 2.39 -16.70
N VAL A 119 -1.13 2.78 -17.97
CA VAL A 119 -2.07 3.67 -18.64
C VAL A 119 -2.80 2.83 -19.67
N GLY A 120 -3.98 2.34 -19.29
CA GLY A 120 -4.98 1.76 -20.18
C GLY A 120 -6.22 2.66 -20.21
N PRO A 121 -7.21 2.40 -21.09
CA PRO A 121 -8.46 3.16 -21.08
C PRO A 121 -9.07 3.08 -19.69
N THR A 122 -8.99 4.18 -18.94
CA THR A 122 -9.60 4.32 -17.64
C THR A 122 -11.08 4.07 -17.81
N ASP A 123 -11.68 3.36 -16.86
CA ASP A 123 -13.13 3.24 -16.67
C ASP A 123 -13.82 4.55 -17.11
N PRO A 124 -14.82 4.52 -18.00
CA PRO A 124 -15.50 5.72 -18.47
C PRO A 124 -16.12 6.58 -17.35
N ASN A 125 -16.18 6.10 -16.11
CA ASN A 125 -16.59 6.88 -14.93
C ASN A 125 -15.45 7.48 -14.09
N ALA A 126 -14.19 7.28 -14.45
CA ALA A 126 -13.07 7.94 -13.76
C ALA A 126 -12.98 9.41 -14.20
N GLN A 127 -13.61 10.30 -13.42
CA GLN A 127 -13.50 11.76 -13.54
C GLN A 127 -12.07 12.21 -13.22
N GLY A 128 -11.15 11.97 -14.14
CA GLY A 128 -9.84 12.59 -14.19
C GLY A 128 -9.63 13.06 -15.62
N ASN A 129 -9.22 14.31 -15.79
CA ASN A 129 -9.07 15.02 -17.06
C ASN A 129 -8.13 14.31 -18.06
N ALA A 130 -8.54 13.18 -18.61
CA ALA A 130 -7.97 12.60 -19.81
C ALA A 130 -8.56 13.39 -20.97
N SER A 131 -7.71 14.04 -21.76
CA SER A 131 -8.11 14.64 -23.03
C SER A 131 -8.76 13.55 -23.89
N GLN A 132 -10.10 13.50 -23.89
CA GLN A 132 -10.86 12.57 -24.70
C GLN A 132 -10.70 12.99 -26.16
N VAL A 133 -9.83 12.29 -26.88
CA VAL A 133 -9.84 12.36 -28.35
C VAL A 133 -11.06 11.57 -28.80
N GLN A 134 -12.15 12.29 -29.09
CA GLN A 134 -13.36 11.70 -29.63
C GLN A 134 -13.12 11.32 -31.10
N ILE A 135 -12.74 10.07 -31.34
CA ILE A 135 -12.64 9.53 -32.70
C ILE A 135 -14.06 9.26 -33.18
N VAL A 136 -14.60 10.21 -33.94
CA VAL A 136 -15.87 10.05 -34.65
C VAL A 136 -15.61 9.16 -35.86
N PHE A 137 -15.94 7.87 -35.75
CA PHE A 137 -16.04 7.01 -36.91
C PHE A 137 -17.27 7.44 -37.70
N ALA A 138 -17.06 8.03 -38.88
CA ALA A 138 -18.16 8.24 -39.81
C ALA A 138 -18.79 6.88 -40.13
N PRO A 139 -20.13 6.76 -40.15
CA PRO A 139 -20.78 5.52 -40.58
C PRO A 139 -20.30 5.17 -41.99
N LYS A 140 -20.13 3.88 -42.26
CA LYS A 140 -19.70 3.39 -43.58
C LYS A 140 -20.64 3.98 -44.64
N MET A 141 -20.10 4.85 -45.49
CA MET A 141 -20.81 5.42 -46.63
C MET A 141 -21.22 4.28 -47.56
N SER A 142 -22.39 4.39 -48.21
CA SER A 142 -22.78 3.42 -49.22
C SER A 142 -21.80 3.48 -50.40
N ASP A 143 -21.56 2.34 -51.06
CA ASP A 143 -20.60 2.27 -52.17
C ASP A 143 -20.99 3.25 -53.31
N ASP A 144 -22.29 3.49 -53.50
CA ASP A 144 -22.84 4.45 -54.46
C ASP A 144 -22.53 5.91 -54.09
N ASP A 145 -22.57 6.25 -52.80
CA ASP A 145 -22.25 7.62 -52.33
C ASP A 145 -20.74 7.87 -52.36
N PHE A 146 -19.93 6.82 -52.15
CA PHE A 146 -18.48 6.89 -52.31
C PHE A 146 -18.08 7.09 -53.78
N ALA A 147 -18.75 6.42 -54.71
CA ALA A 147 -18.54 6.60 -56.14
C ALA A 147 -18.84 8.04 -56.59
N LYS A 148 -19.95 8.63 -56.13
CA LYS A 148 -20.31 10.04 -56.41
C LYS A 148 -19.30 11.05 -55.88
N LEU A 149 -18.67 10.74 -54.73
CA LEU A 149 -17.64 11.58 -54.14
C LEU A 149 -16.35 11.59 -54.96
N ILE A 150 -15.97 10.45 -55.55
CA ILE A 150 -14.80 10.33 -56.44
C ILE A 150 -15.07 11.02 -57.78
N GLU A 151 -16.29 10.95 -58.30
CA GLU A 151 -16.70 11.60 -59.55
C GLU A 151 -16.98 13.11 -59.42
N GLY A 152 -16.76 13.69 -58.22
CA GLY A 152 -16.82 15.14 -58.01
C GLY A 152 -18.23 15.74 -58.03
N THR A 153 -19.28 14.92 -57.85
CA THR A 153 -20.66 15.39 -57.86
C THR A 153 -21.19 15.56 -56.42
N THR A 154 -21.84 16.69 -56.15
CA THR A 154 -22.35 17.04 -54.80
C THR A 154 -23.43 16.06 -54.34
N ILE A 155 -23.28 15.53 -53.12
CA ILE A 155 -24.26 14.67 -52.46
C ILE A 155 -25.18 15.56 -51.60
N GLU A 156 -26.47 15.66 -51.92
CA GLU A 156 -27.43 16.34 -51.04
C GLU A 156 -27.82 15.43 -49.86
N VAL A 157 -27.36 15.79 -48.67
CA VAL A 157 -27.74 15.11 -47.42
C VAL A 157 -29.07 15.67 -46.94
N LYS A 158 -30.17 14.93 -47.14
CA LYS A 158 -31.47 15.26 -46.52
C LYS A 158 -31.41 14.98 -45.02
N GLN A 159 -31.21 16.02 -44.22
CA GLN A 159 -31.39 15.94 -42.76
C GLN A 159 -32.87 15.66 -42.45
N GLY A 160 -33.16 14.46 -41.95
CA GLY A 160 -34.46 14.13 -41.38
C GLY A 160 -34.72 15.00 -40.16
N ARG A 161 -35.70 15.89 -40.26
CA ARG A 161 -36.23 16.71 -39.17
C ARG A 161 -37.07 15.79 -38.28
N THR A 162 -36.57 15.45 -37.09
CA THR A 162 -37.39 14.82 -36.04
C THR A 162 -38.31 15.89 -35.48
N GLU A 163 -39.61 15.81 -35.79
CA GLU A 163 -40.63 16.58 -35.09
C GLU A 163 -40.85 16.03 -33.68
N ARG A 164 -41.32 16.94 -32.82
CA ARG A 164 -41.43 16.85 -31.36
C ARG A 164 -42.44 15.82 -30.88
#